data_AF-A0A1Q7W7X2-F1
#
_entry.id   AF-A0A1Q7W7X2-F1
#
_cell.length_a   1.000
_cell.length_b   1.000
_cell.length_c   1.000
_cell.angle_alpha   90.00
_cell.angle_beta   90.00
_cell.angle_gamma   90.00
#
_symmetry.space_group_name_H-M   'P 1'
#
loop_
_entity.id
_entity.type
_entity.pdbx_description
1 polymer ?
#
loop_
_entity_poly.entity_id
_entity_poly.type
_entity_poly.pdbx_seq_one_letter_code
_entity_poly.pdbx_strand_id
1 'polypeptide(L)'
;MYHQNYAIFGSAPAMFTKVMWDTSFYWALPSQLLFRGLIANEDAAAEFHPIATRFKAIQSRMQANLRTFGTRAAQPDGYMFVEYSKVPICAQLHLDLLTEKTPDRTFREMRHNVDRLEAWADSFEQEVAARYGLPDREPVSA
;
A
#
# COMPACT_ATOMS: atom_id res chain seq x y z
N MET A 1 7.68 -11.17 1.23
CA MET A 1 6.83 -10.07 0.72
C MET A 1 7.36 -9.50 -0.60
N TYR A 2 8.62 -9.05 -0.68
CA TYR A 2 9.21 -8.49 -1.92
C TYR A 2 9.96 -9.49 -2.83
N HIS A 3 9.84 -10.79 -2.58
CA HIS A 3 10.46 -11.81 -3.43
C HIS A 3 9.64 -12.03 -4.72
N GLN A 4 10.31 -12.52 -5.77
CA GLN A 4 9.69 -12.88 -7.05
C GLN A 4 9.00 -11.70 -7.78
N ASN A 5 9.40 -10.47 -7.48
CA ASN A 5 8.83 -9.27 -8.07
C ASN A 5 9.41 -8.90 -9.45
N TYR A 6 10.33 -9.69 -10.00
CA TYR A 6 11.00 -9.36 -11.27
C TYR A 6 10.02 -9.16 -12.43
N ALA A 7 8.95 -9.95 -12.48
CA ALA A 7 7.89 -9.81 -13.48
C ALA A 7 7.17 -8.45 -13.42
N ILE A 8 7.15 -7.79 -12.25
CA ILE A 8 6.57 -6.45 -12.11
C ILE A 8 7.46 -5.41 -12.79
N PHE A 9 8.77 -5.54 -12.67
CA PHE A 9 9.73 -4.53 -13.16
C PHE A 9 9.76 -4.41 -14.69
N GLY A 10 9.44 -5.49 -15.40
CA GLY A 10 9.29 -5.47 -16.86
C GLY A 10 7.92 -5.01 -17.34
N SER A 11 6.95 -4.81 -16.45
CA SER A 11 5.58 -4.40 -16.80
C SER A 11 5.36 -2.94 -16.43
N ALA A 12 5.32 -2.05 -17.43
CA ALA A 12 5.08 -0.62 -17.20
C ALA A 12 3.82 -0.34 -16.34
N PRO A 13 2.63 -0.93 -16.64
CA PRO A 13 1.45 -0.69 -15.82
C PRO A 13 1.58 -1.24 -14.39
N ALA A 14 2.15 -2.44 -14.22
CA ALA A 14 2.31 -3.00 -12.88
C ALA A 14 3.36 -2.24 -12.06
N MET A 15 4.45 -1.78 -12.69
CA MET A 15 5.47 -0.97 -12.04
C MET A 15 4.92 0.39 -11.60
N PHE A 16 4.09 1.04 -12.43
CA PHE A 16 3.42 2.28 -12.05
C PHE A 16 2.54 2.09 -10.81
N THR A 17 1.64 1.09 -10.83
CA THR A 17 0.78 0.79 -9.68
C THR A 17 1.61 0.42 -8.45
N LYS A 18 2.72 -0.30 -8.63
CA LYS A 18 3.66 -0.63 -7.54
C LYS A 18 4.29 0.62 -6.91
N VAL A 19 4.77 1.58 -7.71
CA VAL A 19 5.36 2.83 -7.17
C VAL A 19 4.33 3.59 -6.35
N MET A 20 3.13 3.77 -6.91
CA MET A 20 2.01 4.42 -6.22
C MET A 20 1.70 3.75 -4.88
N TRP A 21 1.63 2.42 -4.90
CA TRP A 21 1.32 1.61 -3.73
C TRP A 21 2.42 1.68 -2.67
N ASP A 22 3.66 1.38 -3.04
CA ASP A 22 4.78 1.31 -2.09
C ASP A 22 5.08 2.68 -1.47
N THR A 23 4.90 3.76 -2.22
CA THR A 23 5.02 5.14 -1.73
C THR A 23 3.95 5.43 -0.68
N SER A 24 2.68 5.12 -1.00
CA SER A 24 1.57 5.31 -0.06
C SER A 24 1.73 4.42 1.17
N PHE A 25 2.14 3.17 0.99
CA PHE A 25 2.39 2.21 2.06
C PHE A 25 3.46 2.73 3.03
N TYR A 26 4.57 3.27 2.50
CA TYR A 26 5.67 3.81 3.29
C TYR A 26 5.29 5.05 4.10
N TRP A 27 4.48 5.96 3.55
CA TRP A 27 4.05 7.17 4.25
C TRP A 27 2.85 6.94 5.19
N ALA A 28 2.02 5.95 4.90
CA ALA A 28 0.83 5.62 5.68
C ALA A 28 1.14 5.09 7.09
N LEU A 29 2.22 4.33 7.25
CA LEU A 29 2.51 3.64 8.51
C LEU A 29 3.97 3.74 8.97
N PRO A 30 5.00 3.22 8.26
CA PRO A 30 6.37 3.22 8.79
C PRO A 30 6.93 4.63 9.03
N SER A 31 6.66 5.56 8.11
CA SER A 31 7.12 6.95 8.25
C SER A 31 6.49 7.65 9.45
N GLN A 32 5.22 7.36 9.74
CA GLN A 32 4.52 7.97 10.87
C GLN A 32 5.19 7.58 12.20
N LEU A 33 5.65 6.32 12.36
CA LEU A 33 6.42 5.94 13.55
C LEU A 33 7.73 6.74 13.68
N LEU A 34 8.46 6.89 12.58
CA LEU A 34 9.74 7.59 12.56
C LEU A 34 9.56 9.08 12.89
N PHE A 35 8.73 9.78 12.12
CA PHE A 35 8.58 11.23 12.22
C PHE A 35 7.87 11.67 13.50
N ARG A 36 7.12 10.77 14.15
CA ARG A 36 6.47 11.06 15.44
C ARG A 36 7.30 10.60 16.65
N GLY A 37 8.52 10.09 16.44
CA GLY A 37 9.40 9.66 17.52
C GLY A 37 8.90 8.42 18.29
N LEU A 38 8.08 7.58 17.66
CA LEU A 38 7.40 6.45 18.31
C LEU A 38 8.18 5.13 18.20
N ILE A 39 9.24 5.05 17.38
CA ILE A 39 10.01 3.81 17.15
C ILE A 39 10.61 3.25 18.45
N ALA A 40 11.09 4.12 19.34
CA ALA A 40 11.74 3.72 20.59
C ALA A 40 10.80 3.79 21.81
N ASN A 41 9.51 3.99 21.60
CA ASN A 41 8.52 4.09 22.67
C ASN A 41 7.87 2.71 22.89
N GLU A 42 8.04 2.14 24.09
CA GLU A 42 7.56 0.79 24.42
C GLU A 42 6.02 0.71 24.45
N ASP A 43 5.35 1.72 24.99
CA ASP A 43 3.88 1.79 25.02
C ASP A 43 3.31 1.88 23.60
N ALA A 44 3.99 2.63 22.73
CA ALA A 44 3.65 2.74 21.31
C ALA A 44 3.79 1.41 20.56
N ALA A 45 4.71 0.53 20.97
CA ALA A 45 4.93 -0.75 20.31
C ALA A 45 3.72 -1.69 20.46
N ALA A 46 3.10 -1.71 21.65
CA ALA A 46 1.91 -2.51 21.92
C ALA A 46 0.73 -2.10 21.03
N GLU A 47 0.49 -0.79 20.90
CA GLU A 47 -0.58 -0.24 20.04
C GLU A 47 -0.27 -0.42 18.55
N PHE A 48 1.00 -0.31 18.16
CA PHE A 48 1.42 -0.45 16.77
C PHE A 48 1.29 -1.88 16.23
N HIS A 49 1.57 -2.89 17.06
CA HIS A 49 1.64 -4.28 16.64
C HIS A 49 0.40 -4.81 15.89
N PRO A 50 -0.84 -4.65 16.38
CA PRO A 50 -2.03 -5.12 15.66
C PRO A 50 -2.22 -4.37 14.32
N ILE A 51 -1.94 -3.07 14.29
CA ILE A 51 -2.04 -2.24 13.06
C ILE A 51 -1.04 -2.75 12.02
N ALA A 52 0.22 -2.96 12.42
CA ALA A 52 1.28 -3.44 11.55
C ALA A 52 1.03 -4.86 11.03
N THR A 53 0.41 -5.72 11.85
CA THR A 53 0.06 -7.09 11.46
C THR A 53 -0.95 -7.10 10.32
N ARG A 54 -2.05 -6.34 10.45
CA ARG A 54 -3.03 -6.16 9.36
C ARG A 54 -2.37 -5.54 8.13
N PHE A 55 -1.55 -4.51 8.34
CA PHE A 55 -0.85 -3.82 7.25
C PHE A 55 0.08 -4.74 6.44
N LYS A 56 0.82 -5.61 7.11
CA LYS A 56 1.69 -6.62 6.49
C LYS A 56 0.88 -7.65 5.68
N ALA A 57 -0.29 -8.05 6.16
CA ALA A 57 -1.17 -8.97 5.44
C ALA A 57 -1.69 -8.36 4.14
N ILE A 58 -2.21 -7.13 4.19
CA ILE A 58 -2.68 -6.36 3.02
C ILE A 58 -1.55 -6.24 1.99
N GLN A 59 -0.36 -5.87 2.44
CA GLN A 59 0.79 -5.70 1.57
C GLN A 59 1.26 -7.01 0.93
N SER A 60 1.20 -8.12 1.66
CA SER A 60 1.51 -9.43 1.08
C SER A 60 0.53 -9.80 -0.05
N ARG A 61 -0.76 -9.49 0.14
CA ARG A 61 -1.82 -9.67 -0.87
C ARG A 61 -1.60 -8.77 -2.07
N MET A 62 -1.37 -7.48 -1.86
CA MET A 62 -1.13 -6.53 -2.94
C MET A 62 0.09 -6.89 -3.79
N GLN A 63 1.22 -7.30 -3.19
CA GLN A 63 2.37 -7.73 -3.99
C GLN A 63 2.06 -8.99 -4.82
N ALA A 64 1.23 -9.91 -4.31
CA ALA A 64 0.80 -11.07 -5.09
C ALA A 64 -0.04 -10.65 -6.30
N ASN A 65 -1.02 -9.76 -6.10
CA ASN A 65 -1.84 -9.23 -7.19
C ASN A 65 -1.01 -8.45 -8.21
N LEU A 66 -0.02 -7.67 -7.77
CA LEU A 66 0.91 -6.97 -8.66
C LEU A 66 1.76 -7.94 -9.49
N ARG A 67 2.22 -9.05 -8.93
CA ARG A 67 2.95 -10.09 -9.71
C ARG A 67 2.04 -10.70 -10.78
N THR A 68 0.84 -11.08 -10.38
CA THR A 68 -0.19 -11.62 -11.28
C THR A 68 -0.48 -10.64 -12.43
N PHE A 69 -0.72 -9.37 -12.09
CA PHE A 69 -0.94 -8.30 -13.05
C PHE A 69 0.26 -8.10 -13.96
N GLY A 70 1.47 -8.04 -13.41
CA GLY A 70 2.71 -7.83 -14.18
C GLY A 70 2.98 -8.91 -15.23
N THR A 71 2.57 -10.16 -14.97
CA THR A 71 2.71 -11.26 -15.95
C THR A 71 1.68 -11.23 -17.09
N ARG A 72 0.60 -10.45 -16.97
CA ARG A 72 -0.56 -10.48 -17.90
C ARG A 72 -0.93 -9.15 -18.51
N ALA A 73 -0.47 -8.04 -17.93
CA ALA A 73 -0.77 -6.72 -18.42
C ALA A 73 -0.11 -6.50 -19.78
N ALA A 74 -0.91 -6.02 -20.75
CA ALA A 74 -0.38 -5.57 -22.03
C ALA A 74 0.55 -4.38 -21.79
N GLN A 75 1.68 -4.34 -22.51
CA GLN A 75 2.55 -3.18 -22.50
C GLN A 75 1.87 -2.05 -23.28
N PRO A 76 2.00 -0.79 -22.81
CA PRO A 76 1.58 0.35 -23.60
C PRO A 76 2.47 0.49 -24.85
N ASP A 77 1.90 1.01 -25.94
CA ASP A 77 2.61 1.20 -27.23
C ASP A 77 3.67 2.30 -27.20
N GLY A 78 3.80 3.03 -26.08
CA GLY A 78 4.74 4.13 -25.93
C GLY A 78 5.00 4.49 -24.48
N TYR A 79 5.99 5.38 -24.30
CA TYR A 79 6.33 5.91 -23.00
C TYR A 79 5.25 6.86 -22.48
N MET A 80 4.80 6.62 -21.25
CA MET A 80 3.90 7.50 -20.52
C MET A 80 4.58 7.92 -19.23
N PHE A 81 4.89 9.21 -19.10
CA PHE A 81 5.33 9.76 -17.83
C PHE A 81 4.13 9.93 -16.91
N VAL A 82 4.21 9.37 -15.70
CA VAL A 82 3.18 9.57 -14.69
C VAL A 82 3.79 10.16 -13.44
N GLU A 83 3.29 11.34 -13.06
CA GLU A 83 3.77 12.10 -11.91
C GLU A 83 3.00 11.69 -10.65
N TYR A 84 3.53 10.68 -9.93
CA TYR A 84 2.88 10.13 -8.73
C TYR A 84 2.67 11.17 -7.62
N SER A 85 3.53 12.19 -7.53
CA SER A 85 3.47 13.25 -6.51
C SER A 85 2.20 14.11 -6.61
N LYS A 86 1.53 14.12 -7.76
CA LYS A 86 0.26 14.83 -7.97
C LYS A 86 -0.97 14.00 -7.63
N VAL A 87 -0.81 12.71 -7.34
CA VAL A 87 -1.94 11.88 -6.94
C VAL A 87 -2.34 12.26 -5.51
N PRO A 88 -3.62 12.59 -5.25
CA PRO A 88 -4.04 13.15 -3.96
C PRO A 88 -3.64 12.32 -2.74
N ILE A 89 -3.73 10.99 -2.80
CA ILE A 89 -3.36 10.14 -1.66
C ILE A 89 -1.85 10.23 -1.34
N CYS A 90 -0.98 10.23 -2.36
CA CYS A 90 0.46 10.34 -2.16
C CYS A 90 0.83 11.72 -1.62
N ALA A 91 0.30 12.79 -2.23
CA ALA A 91 0.53 14.15 -1.76
C ALA A 91 0.06 14.34 -0.31
N GLN A 92 -1.15 13.87 0.00
CA GLN A 92 -1.75 14.01 1.32
C GLN A 92 -0.92 13.26 2.38
N LEU A 93 -0.56 12.00 2.13
CA LEU A 93 0.23 11.20 3.07
C LEU A 93 1.62 11.81 3.31
N HIS A 94 2.24 12.38 2.28
CA HIS A 94 3.52 13.05 2.41
C HIS A 94 3.41 14.34 3.24
N LEU A 95 2.47 15.22 2.89
CA LEU A 95 2.29 16.50 3.58
C LEU A 95 1.85 16.31 5.02
N ASP A 96 1.08 15.26 5.30
CA ASP A 96 0.63 14.88 6.63
C ASP A 96 1.81 14.60 7.59
N LEU A 97 2.97 14.16 7.09
CA LEU A 97 4.18 13.97 7.89
C LEU A 97 4.73 15.28 8.50
N LEU A 98 4.32 16.45 7.98
CA LEU A 98 4.69 17.75 8.54
C LEU A 98 3.81 18.16 9.73
N THR A 99 2.68 17.49 9.94
CA THR A 99 1.71 17.85 10.97
C THR A 99 2.12 17.28 12.32
N GLU A 100 2.28 18.14 13.33
CA GLU A 100 2.46 17.70 14.73
C GLU A 100 1.20 17.00 15.26
N LYS A 101 1.41 15.88 15.97
CA LYS A 101 0.34 15.00 16.43
C LYS A 101 0.75 14.35 17.75
N THR A 102 -0.26 14.14 18.60
CA THR A 102 -0.11 13.25 19.75
C THR A 102 -0.04 11.78 19.30
N PRO A 103 0.57 10.88 20.09
CA PRO A 103 0.59 9.45 19.78
C PRO A 103 -0.80 8.88 19.46
N ASP A 104 -1.81 9.19 20.27
CA ASP A 104 -3.19 8.72 20.07
C ASP A 104 -3.79 9.16 18.72
N ARG A 105 -3.53 10.42 18.33
CA ARG A 105 -3.96 10.93 17.03
C ARG A 105 -3.24 10.19 15.91
N THR A 106 -1.94 9.98 16.04
CA THR A 106 -1.14 9.23 15.08
C THR A 106 -1.69 7.81 14.89
N PHE A 107 -1.96 7.07 15.96
CA PHE A 107 -2.48 5.70 15.84
C PHE A 107 -3.89 5.64 15.24
N ARG A 108 -4.76 6.60 15.61
CA ARG A 108 -6.09 6.70 14.98
C ARG A 108 -5.99 6.91 13.47
N GLU A 109 -5.11 7.81 13.03
CA GLU A 109 -4.92 8.10 11.61
C GLU A 109 -4.20 6.97 10.87
N MET A 110 -3.26 6.28 11.53
CA MET A 110 -2.65 5.04 11.01
C MET A 110 -3.72 3.98 10.72
N ARG A 111 -4.65 3.73 11.64
CA ARG A 111 -5.77 2.79 11.41
C ARG A 111 -6.61 3.21 10.21
N HIS A 112 -6.95 4.49 10.11
CA HIS A 112 -7.68 5.02 8.96
C HIS A 112 -6.90 4.86 7.64
N ASN A 113 -5.58 5.06 7.64
CA ASN A 113 -4.74 4.83 6.48
C ASN A 113 -4.72 3.35 6.07
N VAL A 114 -4.67 2.44 7.05
CA VAL A 114 -4.77 0.99 6.81
C VAL A 114 -6.12 0.66 6.16
N ASP A 115 -7.23 1.22 6.64
CA ASP A 115 -8.56 1.00 6.03
C ASP A 115 -8.60 1.46 4.57
N ARG A 116 -8.04 2.64 4.27
CA ARG A 116 -7.96 3.17 2.90
C ARG A 116 -7.11 2.29 1.98
N LEU A 117 -5.97 1.82 2.46
CA LEU A 117 -5.08 0.97 1.67
C LEU A 117 -5.65 -0.43 1.50
N GLU A 118 -6.38 -0.97 2.48
CA GLU A 118 -7.12 -2.21 2.31
C GLU A 118 -8.21 -2.08 1.24
N ALA A 119 -9.03 -1.03 1.30
CA ALA A 119 -10.06 -0.79 0.29
C ALA A 119 -9.46 -0.67 -1.13
N TRP A 120 -8.31 0.01 -1.26
CA TRP A 120 -7.60 0.06 -2.54
C TRP A 120 -7.10 -1.31 -2.99
N ALA A 121 -6.48 -2.09 -2.09
CA ALA A 121 -6.03 -3.44 -2.42
C ALA A 121 -7.20 -4.35 -2.87
N ASP A 122 -8.35 -4.23 -2.21
CA ASP A 122 -9.56 -4.98 -2.55
C ASP A 122 -10.10 -4.59 -3.93
N SER A 123 -10.22 -3.29 -4.22
CA SER A 123 -10.64 -2.82 -5.55
C SER A 123 -9.66 -3.26 -6.64
N PHE A 124 -8.36 -3.19 -6.39
CA PHE A 124 -7.35 -3.63 -7.35
C PHE A 124 -7.42 -5.15 -7.59
N GLU A 125 -7.61 -5.93 -6.54
CA GLU A 125 -7.77 -7.38 -6.64
C GLU A 125 -9.01 -7.76 -7.45
N GLN A 126 -10.16 -7.12 -7.18
CA GLN A 126 -11.39 -7.31 -7.94
C GLN A 126 -11.22 -6.95 -9.42
N GLU A 127 -10.55 -5.83 -9.71
CA GLU A 127 -10.29 -5.41 -11.10
C GLU A 127 -9.39 -6.41 -11.83
N VAL A 128 -8.31 -6.85 -11.20
CA VAL A 128 -7.39 -7.86 -11.76
C VAL A 128 -8.12 -9.19 -11.95
N ALA A 129 -8.94 -9.61 -10.99
CA ALA A 129 -9.70 -10.85 -11.08
C ALA A 129 -10.71 -10.81 -12.23
N ALA A 130 -11.52 -9.75 -12.31
CA ALA A 130 -12.49 -9.55 -13.39
C ALA A 130 -11.81 -9.49 -14.77
N ARG A 131 -10.68 -8.78 -14.87
CA ARG A 131 -9.95 -8.62 -16.14
C ARG A 131 -9.32 -9.90 -16.66
N TYR A 132 -8.88 -10.80 -15.78
CA TYR A 132 -8.15 -12.02 -16.16
C TYR A 132 -8.88 -13.32 -15.82
N GLY A 133 -10.16 -13.26 -15.43
CA GLY A 133 -10.98 -14.42 -15.10
C GLY A 133 -10.43 -15.24 -13.94
N LEU A 134 -9.90 -14.59 -12.90
CA LEU A 134 -9.40 -15.27 -11.71
C LEU A 134 -10.53 -15.47 -10.70
N PRO A 135 -10.47 -16.52 -9.87
CA PRO A 135 -11.45 -16.70 -8.80
C PRO A 135 -11.40 -15.53 -7.82
N ASP A 136 -12.57 -15.11 -7.35
CA ASP A 136 -12.67 -14.16 -6.25
C ASP A 136 -12.00 -14.73 -5.00
N ARG A 137 -11.36 -13.86 -4.23
CA ARG A 137 -10.76 -14.24 -2.96
C ARG A 137 -11.83 -14.63 -1.97
N GLU A 138 -11.65 -15.75 -1.28
CA GLU A 138 -12.47 -16.05 -0.11
C GLU A 138 -12.34 -14.93 0.93
N PRO A 139 -13.45 -14.44 1.50
CA PRO A 139 -13.40 -13.43 2.54
C PRO A 139 -12.58 -13.96 3.72
N VAL A 140 -11.73 -13.10 4.28
CA VAL A 140 -11.01 -13.45 5.52
C VAL A 140 -12.05 -13.52 6.63
N SER A 141 -12.19 -14.69 7.26
CA SER A 141 -12.97 -14.85 8.48
C SER A 141 -12.54 -13.78 9.47
N ALA A 142 -13.53 -13.03 9.98
CA ALA A 142 -13.35 -12.07 11.07
C ALA A 142 -12.83 -12.75 12.34
#